data_AF-A0A3D5WP68-F1
#
_entry.id   AF-A0A3D5WP68-F1
#
_cell.length_a   1.000
_cell.length_b   1.000
_cell.length_c   1.000
_cell.angle_alpha   90.00
_cell.angle_beta   90.00
_cell.angle_gamma   90.00
#
_symmetry.space_group_name_H-M   'P 1'
#
loop_
_entity.id
_entity.type
_entity.pdbx_description
1 polymer ?
#
loop_
_entity_poly.entity_id
_entity_poly.type
_entity_poly.pdbx_seq_one_letter_code
_entity_poly.pdbx_strand_id
1 'polypeptide(L)'
;QMAGVFSQLELAMIRARVRSGMANARAKGKQIGRPHLTADDIPASFLRHYPAYKGRQLNISEFARVCNLSRTTVYKYIDLLENG
;
A
#
# COMPACT_ATOMS: atom_id res chain seq x y z
N GLN A 1 -40.96 -10.75 -10.74
CA GLN A 1 -40.49 -9.46 -11.33
C GLN A 1 -40.28 -8.37 -10.27
N MET A 2 -41.12 -8.26 -9.23
CA MET A 2 -40.99 -7.24 -8.16
C MET A 2 -39.77 -7.40 -7.22
N ALA A 3 -39.40 -8.62 -6.83
CA ALA A 3 -38.33 -8.84 -5.85
C ALA A 3 -36.96 -8.28 -6.29
N GLY A 4 -36.62 -8.35 -7.58
CA GLY A 4 -35.36 -7.82 -8.10
C GLY A 4 -35.27 -6.28 -8.04
N VAL A 5 -36.41 -5.57 -8.12
CA VAL A 5 -36.45 -4.11 -7.97
C VAL A 5 -36.19 -3.71 -6.52
N PHE A 6 -36.80 -4.42 -5.56
CA PHE A 6 -36.55 -4.18 -4.14
C PHE A 6 -35.10 -4.44 -3.75
N SER A 7 -34.51 -5.54 -4.22
CA SER A 7 -33.09 -5.83 -3.97
C SER A 7 -32.14 -4.74 -4.50
N GLN A 8 -32.47 -4.12 -5.64
CA GLN A 8 -31.68 -3.00 -6.17
C GLN A 8 -31.84 -1.72 -5.35
N LEU A 9 -33.05 -1.42 -4.87
CA LEU A 9 -33.32 -0.27 -4.00
C LEU A 9 -32.59 -0.41 -2.67
N GLU A 10 -32.61 -1.59 -2.04
CA GLU A 10 -31.87 -1.86 -0.79
C GLU A 10 -30.37 -1.69 -0.97
N LEU A 11 -29.81 -2.23 -2.05
CA LEU A 11 -28.39 -2.05 -2.38
C LEU A 11 -28.03 -0.58 -2.60
N ALA A 12 -28.89 0.19 -3.28
CA ALA A 12 -28.69 1.61 -3.49
C ALA A 12 -28.68 2.40 -2.16
N MET A 13 -29.63 2.10 -1.25
CA MET A 13 -29.68 2.70 0.08
C MET A 13 -28.43 2.39 0.92
N ILE A 14 -27.95 1.15 0.89
CA ILE A 14 -26.72 0.74 1.61
C ILE A 14 -25.51 1.49 1.06
N ARG A 15 -25.33 1.53 -0.27
CA ARG A 15 -24.21 2.23 -0.91
C ARG A 15 -24.22 3.73 -0.61
N ALA A 16 -25.39 4.36 -0.61
CA ALA A 16 -25.52 5.77 -0.25
C ALA A 16 -25.03 6.03 1.18
N ARG A 17 -25.44 5.17 2.12
CA ARG A 17 -25.01 5.27 3.53
C ARG A 17 -23.50 5.05 3.70
N VAL A 18 -22.94 4.02 3.05
CA VAL A 18 -21.50 3.74 3.10
C VAL A 18 -20.70 4.94 2.56
N ARG A 19 -21.08 5.47 1.39
CA ARG A 19 -20.41 6.64 0.79
C ARG A 19 -20.48 7.88 1.69
N SER A 20 -21.64 8.13 2.29
CA SER A 20 -21.83 9.22 3.26
C SER A 20 -20.91 9.06 4.49
N GLY A 21 -20.84 7.85 5.05
CA GLY A 21 -19.94 7.55 6.17
C GLY A 21 -18.46 7.73 5.82
N MET A 22 -18.04 7.26 4.63
CA MET A 22 -16.68 7.44 4.14
C MET A 22 -16.33 8.92 3.91
N ALA A 23 -17.26 9.70 3.38
CA ALA A 23 -17.08 11.15 3.21
C ALA A 23 -16.91 11.86 4.57
N ASN A 24 -17.70 11.47 5.58
CA ASN A 24 -17.57 12.00 6.93
C ASN A 24 -16.22 11.64 7.57
N ALA A 25 -15.78 10.38 7.43
CA ALA A 25 -14.46 9.96 7.92
C ALA A 25 -13.33 10.76 7.26
N ARG A 26 -13.43 11.00 5.94
CA ARG A 26 -12.49 11.85 5.20
C ARG A 26 -12.51 13.30 5.70
N ALA A 27 -13.69 13.88 5.93
CA ALA A 27 -13.84 15.24 6.45
C ALA A 27 -13.26 15.40 7.86
N LYS A 28 -13.31 14.35 8.68
CA LYS A 28 -12.65 14.29 10.01
C LYS A 28 -11.14 14.07 9.93
N GLY A 29 -10.55 14.07 8.73
CA GLY A 29 -9.11 13.88 8.54
C GLY A 29 -8.62 12.46 8.79
N LYS A 30 -9.51 11.45 8.83
CA LYS A 30 -9.06 10.06 8.94
C LYS A 30 -8.34 9.66 7.64
N GLN A 31 -7.17 9.02 7.78
CA GLN A 31 -6.49 8.40 6.65
C GLN A 31 -7.31 7.22 6.17
N ILE A 32 -7.69 7.24 4.90
CA ILE A 32 -8.46 6.18 4.24
C ILE A 32 -7.54 5.43 3.28
N GLY A 33 -7.68 4.11 3.22
CA GLY A 33 -6.88 3.26 2.34
C GLY A 33 -5.58 2.79 2.98
N ARG A 34 -4.62 2.39 2.13
CA ARG A 34 -3.32 1.90 2.61
C ARG A 34 -2.51 3.06 3.19
N PRO A 35 -1.86 2.89 4.36
CA PRO A 35 -1.00 3.93 4.91
C PRO A 35 0.14 4.28 3.96
N HIS A 36 0.60 5.53 4.03
CA HIS A 36 1.81 5.96 3.36
C HIS A 36 2.99 5.23 4.00
N LEU A 37 3.82 4.64 3.15
CA LEU A 37 5.04 4.00 3.57
C LEU A 37 6.08 5.08 3.84
N THR A 38 6.74 5.02 4.99
CA THR A 38 7.85 5.89 5.40
C THR A 38 9.16 5.11 5.44
N ALA A 39 10.29 5.80 5.60
CA ALA A 39 11.60 5.15 5.66
C ALA A 39 11.71 4.22 6.88
N ASP A 40 11.00 4.55 7.96
CA ASP A 40 10.94 3.76 9.19
C ASP A 40 10.17 2.44 9.01
N ASP A 41 9.30 2.35 8.01
CA ASP A 41 8.56 1.13 7.69
C ASP A 41 9.39 0.10 6.88
N ILE A 42 10.63 0.44 6.52
CA ILE A 42 11.49 -0.44 5.75
C ILE A 42 11.99 -1.60 6.64
N PRO A 43 11.82 -2.86 6.21
CA PRO A 43 12.25 -4.01 7.00
C PRO A 43 13.75 -4.02 7.30
N ALA A 44 14.13 -4.44 8.51
CA ALA A 44 15.53 -4.55 8.91
C ALA A 44 16.35 -5.50 8.00
N SER A 45 15.72 -6.55 7.44
CA SER A 45 16.36 -7.45 6.46
C SER A 45 16.81 -6.69 5.21
N PHE A 46 16.00 -5.74 4.74
CA PHE A 46 16.34 -4.90 3.60
C PHE A 46 17.54 -4.01 3.93
N LEU A 47 17.49 -3.31 5.07
CA LEU A 47 18.56 -2.40 5.51
C LEU A 47 19.89 -3.13 5.74
N ARG A 48 19.85 -4.36 6.24
CA ARG A 48 21.04 -5.21 6.43
C ARG A 48 21.76 -5.52 5.12
N HIS A 49 21.02 -5.75 4.04
CA HIS A 49 21.57 -6.17 2.74
C HIS A 49 21.75 -4.99 1.76
N TYR A 50 21.18 -3.82 2.05
CA TYR A 50 21.31 -2.61 1.22
C TYR A 50 22.77 -2.17 0.96
N PRO A 51 23.71 -2.21 1.94
CA PRO A 51 25.11 -1.90 1.67
C PRO A 51 25.77 -2.82 0.63
N ALA A 52 25.40 -4.11 0.61
CA ALA A 52 25.92 -5.07 -0.38
C ALA A 52 25.39 -4.77 -1.79
N TYR A 53 24.13 -4.34 -1.91
CA TYR A 53 23.59 -3.82 -3.17
C TYR A 53 24.30 -2.52 -3.60
N LYS A 54 24.49 -1.55 -2.70
CA LYS A 54 25.19 -0.28 -2.98
C LYS A 54 26.66 -0.50 -3.39
N GLY A 55 27.31 -1.51 -2.79
CA GLY A 55 28.64 -1.97 -3.14
C GLY A 55 28.73 -2.81 -4.43
N ARG A 56 27.64 -2.94 -5.20
CA ARG A 56 27.53 -3.74 -6.43
C ARG A 56 27.86 -5.23 -6.26
N GLN A 57 27.76 -5.75 -5.05
CA GLN A 57 27.98 -7.18 -4.76
C GLN A 57 26.74 -8.02 -5.05
N LEU A 58 25.55 -7.40 -5.07
CA LEU A 58 24.28 -8.03 -5.39
C LEU A 58 23.59 -7.29 -6.54
N ASN A 59 23.04 -8.03 -7.49
CA ASN A 59 22.12 -7.46 -8.47
C ASN A 59 20.73 -7.22 -7.84
N ILE A 60 19.93 -6.33 -8.42
CA ILE A 60 18.58 -5.98 -7.92
C ILE A 60 17.67 -7.22 -7.75
N SER A 61 17.77 -8.17 -8.68
CA SER A 61 16.99 -9.41 -8.66
C SER A 61 17.41 -10.34 -7.52
N GLU A 62 18.70 -10.38 -7.20
CA GLU A 62 19.24 -11.19 -6.11
C GLU A 62 18.92 -10.54 -4.77
N PHE A 63 19.10 -9.23 -4.67
CA PHE A 63 18.74 -8.46 -3.49
C PHE A 63 17.25 -8.62 -3.14
N ALA A 64 16.36 -8.57 -4.13
CA ALA A 64 14.94 -8.84 -3.96
C ALA A 64 14.65 -10.25 -3.41
N ARG A 65 15.33 -11.28 -3.93
CA ARG A 65 15.17 -12.66 -3.45
C ARG A 65 15.70 -12.83 -2.02
N VAL A 66 16.87 -12.28 -1.72
CA VAL A 66 17.48 -12.34 -0.38
C VAL A 66 16.60 -11.67 0.66
N CYS A 67 15.98 -10.53 0.32
CA CYS A 67 15.06 -9.83 1.21
C CYS A 67 13.64 -10.40 1.21
N ASN A 68 13.35 -11.39 0.35
CA ASN A 68 12.01 -11.92 0.10
C ASN A 68 10.96 -10.84 -0.26
N LEU A 69 11.35 -9.90 -1.13
CA LEU A 69 10.52 -8.78 -1.58
C LEU A 69 10.36 -8.80 -3.11
N SER A 70 9.28 -8.17 -3.61
CA SER A 70 9.16 -7.95 -5.06
C SER A 70 10.19 -6.92 -5.52
N ARG A 71 10.67 -7.05 -6.77
CA ARG A 71 11.55 -6.04 -7.39
C ARG A 71 10.96 -4.63 -7.33
N THR A 72 9.65 -4.50 -7.52
CA THR A 72 8.94 -3.22 -7.42
C THR A 72 8.99 -2.61 -6.01
N THR A 73 8.91 -3.44 -4.97
CA THR A 73 9.02 -2.98 -3.58
C THR A 73 10.44 -2.53 -3.28
N VAL A 74 11.44 -3.28 -3.78
CA VAL A 74 12.85 -2.90 -3.65
C VAL A 74 13.12 -1.55 -4.31
N TYR A 75 12.69 -1.33 -5.56
CA TYR A 75 12.84 -0.03 -6.21
C TYR A 75 12.18 1.10 -5.41
N LYS A 76 10.96 0.87 -4.92
CA LYS A 76 10.24 1.85 -4.11
C LYS A 76 10.99 2.17 -2.81
N TYR A 77 11.59 1.18 -2.15
CA TYR A 77 12.35 1.41 -0.91
C TYR A 77 13.66 2.14 -1.16
N ILE A 78 14.36 1.83 -2.27
CA ILE A 78 15.56 2.57 -2.67
C ILE A 78 15.22 4.04 -2.93
N ASP A 79 14.18 4.29 -3.72
CA ASP A 79 13.69 5.65 -4.01
C ASP A 79 13.35 6.41 -2.73
N LEU A 80 12.69 5.74 -1.79
CA LEU A 80 12.31 6.33 -0.51
C LEU A 80 13.51 6.60 0.44
N LEU A 81 14.62 5.87 0.28
CA LEU A 81 15.86 6.10 1.04
C LEU A 81 16.78 7.15 0.41
N GLU A 82 16.74 7.29 -0.92
CA GLU A 82 17.66 8.15 -1.67
C GLU A 82 17.05 9.52 -2.01
N ASN A 83 15.74 9.58 -2.23
CA ASN A 83 15.01 10.78 -2.62
C ASN A 83 13.92 11.21 -1.61
N GLY A 84 13.72 10.43 -0.54
CA GLY A 84 12.70 10.65 0.50
C GLY A 84 13.13 11.61 1.59
#